data_AF-A0A520ERX2-F1
#
_entry.id   AF-A0A520ERX2-F1
#
_cell.length_a   1.000
_cell.length_b   1.000
_cell.length_c   1.000
_cell.angle_alpha   90.00
_cell.angle_beta   90.00
_cell.angle_gamma   90.00
#
_symmetry.space_group_name_H-M   'P 1'
#
loop_
_entity.id
_entity.type
_entity.pdbx_description
1 polymer ?
#
loop_
_entity_poly.entity_id
_entity_poly.type
_entity_poly.pdbx_seq_one_letter_code
_entity_poly.pdbx_strand_id
1 'polypeptide(L)'
;TLFALDDGRGDLCGLEPDFGVYAQADGSFAVLLAGRDSGVRVDREHVVSTLLDCADAFVRLRHKEWRLAELDGGAARIVDVLGLQAGPVLAMPAPVEVPPIGWLDQDDGHVALGAGLANGVLGARLAEFLAAVDRPLIVTPWRSLIVGDLDEEPAEQVVRVLAPMGLIFDAASPWIRVSACTGSPGCEKSLADVRADLAAAVDARMTPRDERQHWSGCERRCGRPKGEVTDVIATGIGYQVS
;
A
#
# COMPACT_ATOMS: atom_id res chain seq x y z
N THR A 1 -7.02 3.79 -11.48
CA THR A 1 -7.60 4.73 -10.51
C THR A 1 -7.52 4.18 -9.11
N LEU A 2 -6.88 4.91 -8.20
CA LEU A 2 -6.80 4.60 -6.77
C LEU A 2 -7.54 5.67 -5.95
N PHE A 3 -8.41 5.24 -5.05
CA PHE A 3 -9.05 6.09 -4.05
C PHE A 3 -8.43 5.87 -2.67
N ALA A 4 -8.30 6.92 -1.86
CA ALA A 4 -7.87 6.81 -0.47
C ALA A 4 -8.66 7.74 0.45
N LEU A 5 -9.02 7.25 1.63
CA LEU A 5 -9.61 8.04 2.71
C LEU A 5 -8.68 7.92 3.91
N ASP A 6 -7.97 9.00 4.21
CA ASP A 6 -7.00 9.06 5.30
C ASP A 6 -7.60 9.82 6.49
N ASP A 7 -7.45 9.26 7.68
CA ASP A 7 -7.99 9.80 8.93
C ASP A 7 -7.16 10.95 9.51
N GLY A 8 -6.13 11.39 8.78
CA GLY A 8 -5.22 12.46 9.20
C GLY A 8 -3.89 11.95 9.76
N ARG A 9 -3.69 10.62 9.84
CA ARG A 9 -2.39 10.02 10.25
C ARG A 9 -1.37 9.99 9.11
N GLY A 10 -1.82 10.04 7.86
CA GLY A 10 -0.96 10.12 6.67
C GLY A 10 -0.50 8.78 6.13
N ASP A 11 -1.08 7.69 6.63
CA ASP A 11 -0.77 6.32 6.24
C ASP A 11 -1.07 6.04 4.76
N LEU A 12 -2.14 6.64 4.22
CA LEU A 12 -2.62 6.38 2.87
C LEU A 12 -2.27 7.50 1.89
N CYS A 13 -2.09 8.74 2.35
CA CYS A 13 -1.78 9.86 1.46
C CYS A 13 -0.45 9.65 0.71
N GLY A 14 0.53 9.01 1.35
CA GLY A 14 1.83 8.68 0.74
C GLY A 14 1.79 7.60 -0.34
N LEU A 15 0.65 6.93 -0.54
CA LEU A 15 0.46 5.98 -1.66
C LEU A 15 0.15 6.68 -2.99
N GLU A 16 0.08 8.01 -2.96
CA GLU A 16 -0.24 8.87 -4.09
C GLU A 16 -1.56 8.44 -4.76
N PRO A 17 -2.71 8.51 -4.05
CA PRO A 17 -4.01 8.20 -4.65
C PRO A 17 -4.31 9.12 -5.85
N ASP A 18 -5.08 8.64 -6.83
CA ASP A 18 -5.58 9.52 -7.89
C ASP A 18 -6.55 10.54 -7.32
N PHE A 19 -7.44 10.06 -6.44
CA PHE A 19 -8.44 10.84 -5.74
C PHE A 19 -8.42 10.42 -4.27
N GLY A 20 -8.31 11.35 -3.34
CA GLY A 20 -8.41 10.98 -1.95
C GLY A 20 -8.82 12.13 -1.06
N VAL A 21 -8.97 11.82 0.22
CA VAL A 21 -9.15 12.84 1.24
C VAL A 21 -8.22 12.59 2.41
N TYR A 22 -7.84 13.67 3.08
CA TYR A 22 -7.03 13.67 4.28
C TYR A 22 -7.74 14.48 5.35
N ALA A 23 -8.15 13.82 6.44
CA ALA A 23 -8.91 14.47 7.50
C ALA A 23 -8.07 15.55 8.20
N GLN A 24 -8.73 16.62 8.62
CA GLN A 24 -8.13 17.75 9.33
C GLN A 24 -8.61 17.79 10.77
N ALA A 25 -7.83 18.45 11.63
CA ALA A 25 -8.17 18.60 13.04
C ALA A 25 -9.45 19.42 13.27
N ASP A 26 -9.84 20.29 12.32
CA ASP A 26 -11.07 21.08 12.37
C ASP A 26 -12.32 20.31 11.88
N GLY A 27 -12.17 19.03 11.51
CA GLY A 27 -13.24 18.17 11.02
C GLY A 27 -13.50 18.25 9.51
N SER A 28 -12.81 19.16 8.80
CA SER A 28 -12.84 19.22 7.33
C SER A 28 -11.93 18.14 6.70
N PHE A 29 -12.03 17.98 5.39
CA PHE A 29 -11.21 17.07 4.61
C PHE A 29 -10.49 17.82 3.49
N ALA A 30 -9.18 17.67 3.42
CA ALA A 30 -8.37 18.13 2.30
C ALA A 30 -8.54 17.14 1.13
N VAL A 31 -8.97 17.62 -0.04
CA VAL A 31 -9.08 16.77 -1.23
C VAL A 31 -7.71 16.59 -1.86
N LEU A 32 -7.29 15.34 -1.99
CA LEU A 32 -6.05 14.94 -2.63
C LEU A 32 -6.29 14.58 -4.10
N LEU A 33 -5.53 15.19 -5.00
CA LEU A 33 -5.55 14.88 -6.43
C LEU A 33 -4.13 14.51 -6.87
N ALA A 34 -3.98 13.33 -7.47
CA ALA A 34 -2.68 12.79 -7.88
C ALA A 34 -1.64 12.80 -6.75
N GLY A 35 -2.06 12.39 -5.55
CA GLY A 35 -1.21 12.27 -4.36
C GLY A 35 -0.84 13.58 -3.67
N ARG A 36 -1.44 14.71 -4.06
CA ARG A 36 -1.12 16.03 -3.49
C ARG A 36 -2.39 16.72 -3.02
N ASP A 37 -2.27 17.54 -1.98
CA ASP A 37 -3.35 18.44 -1.60
C ASP A 37 -3.68 19.40 -2.76
N SER A 38 -4.94 19.41 -3.17
CA SER A 38 -5.46 20.28 -4.23
C SER A 38 -5.78 21.70 -3.76
N GLY A 39 -5.76 21.94 -2.45
CA GLY A 39 -6.24 23.17 -1.80
C GLY A 39 -7.75 23.18 -1.57
N VAL A 40 -8.50 22.22 -2.10
CA VAL A 40 -9.95 22.11 -1.89
C VAL A 40 -10.24 21.51 -0.52
N ARG A 41 -11.22 22.08 0.18
CA ARG A 41 -11.73 21.60 1.48
C ARG A 41 -13.20 21.25 1.37
N VAL A 42 -13.57 20.11 1.93
CA VAL A 42 -14.96 19.64 1.95
C VAL A 42 -15.33 19.13 3.32
N ASP A 43 -16.61 19.29 3.67
CA ASP A 43 -17.17 18.67 4.86
C ASP A 43 -17.39 17.18 4.64
N ARG A 44 -17.48 16.41 5.74
CA ARG A 44 -17.66 14.96 5.73
C ARG A 44 -18.77 14.48 4.79
N GLU A 45 -19.90 15.19 4.76
CA GLU A 45 -21.07 14.86 3.94
C GLU A 45 -20.82 15.00 2.43
N HIS A 46 -19.84 15.80 2.03
CA HIS A 46 -19.48 16.07 0.63
C HIS A 46 -18.26 15.27 0.15
N VAL A 47 -17.58 14.52 1.03
CA VAL A 47 -16.38 13.73 0.69
C VAL A 47 -16.65 12.79 -0.48
N VAL A 48 -17.67 11.93 -0.35
CA VAL A 48 -17.93 10.88 -1.34
C VAL A 48 -18.33 11.47 -2.68
N SER A 49 -19.26 12.43 -2.70
CA SER A 49 -19.70 13.07 -3.94
C SER A 49 -18.54 13.79 -4.64
N THR A 50 -17.72 14.53 -3.91
CA THR A 50 -16.57 15.25 -4.49
C THR A 50 -15.56 14.30 -5.11
N LEU A 51 -15.27 13.16 -4.48
CA LEU A 51 -14.33 12.19 -5.04
C LEU A 51 -14.87 11.54 -6.32
N LEU A 52 -16.18 11.26 -6.37
CA LEU A 52 -16.83 10.74 -7.58
C LEU A 52 -16.83 11.79 -8.71
N ASP A 53 -17.15 13.04 -8.40
CA ASP A 53 -17.13 14.14 -9.37
C ASP A 53 -15.73 14.35 -9.95
N CYS A 54 -14.67 14.26 -9.12
CA CYS A 54 -13.28 14.31 -9.55
C CYS A 54 -12.95 13.15 -10.50
N ALA A 55 -13.39 11.94 -10.17
CA ALA A 55 -13.14 10.75 -10.99
C ALA A 55 -13.87 10.82 -12.34
N ASP A 56 -15.11 11.26 -12.34
CA ASP A 56 -15.90 11.47 -13.55
C ASP A 56 -15.28 12.58 -14.42
N ALA A 57 -14.79 13.67 -13.82
CA ALA A 57 -14.05 14.71 -14.53
C ALA A 57 -12.78 14.15 -15.17
N PHE A 58 -12.00 13.34 -14.46
CA PHE A 58 -10.83 12.68 -15.03
C PHE A 58 -11.18 11.79 -16.22
N VAL A 59 -12.24 10.98 -16.12
CA VAL A 59 -12.70 10.12 -17.22
C VAL A 59 -13.06 10.93 -18.46
N ARG A 60 -13.64 12.13 -18.29
CA ARG A 60 -13.94 13.05 -19.41
C ARG A 60 -12.70 13.73 -19.99
N LEU A 61 -11.71 14.03 -19.16
CA LEU A 61 -10.52 14.80 -19.53
C LEU A 61 -9.40 13.95 -20.13
N ARG A 62 -9.29 12.68 -19.72
CA ARG A 62 -8.23 11.77 -20.17
C ARG A 62 -8.46 11.32 -21.61
N HIS A 63 -7.37 10.98 -22.27
CA HIS A 63 -7.37 10.24 -23.52
C HIS A 63 -6.93 8.80 -23.26
N LYS A 64 -5.64 8.60 -23.03
CA LYS A 64 -5.00 7.27 -22.87
C LYS A 64 -4.41 7.08 -21.47
N GLU A 65 -4.42 8.13 -20.66
CA GLU A 65 -3.84 8.19 -19.32
C GLU A 65 -4.61 7.24 -18.39
N TRP A 66 -3.87 6.40 -17.67
CA TRP A 66 -4.41 5.42 -16.73
C TRP A 66 -4.61 6.02 -15.34
N ARG A 67 -3.75 6.98 -15.00
CA ARG A 67 -3.70 7.68 -13.71
C ARG A 67 -3.86 9.17 -13.90
N LEU A 68 -4.41 9.86 -12.89
CA LEU A 68 -4.55 11.31 -12.92
C LEU A 68 -3.19 12.00 -13.01
N ALA A 69 -2.16 11.43 -12.37
CA ALA A 69 -0.79 11.94 -12.40
C ALA A 69 -0.16 11.95 -13.80
N GLU A 70 -0.68 11.16 -14.74
CA GLU A 70 -0.21 11.12 -16.14
C GLU A 70 -0.87 12.21 -17.00
N LEU A 71 -1.94 12.84 -16.52
CA LEU A 71 -2.62 13.91 -17.22
C LEU A 71 -1.91 15.25 -16.94
N ASP A 72 -1.45 15.92 -18.00
CA ASP A 72 -0.81 17.23 -17.89
C ASP A 72 -1.73 18.23 -17.19
N GLY A 73 -1.26 18.75 -16.05
CA GLY A 73 -2.03 19.66 -15.19
C GLY A 73 -3.30 19.04 -14.63
N GLY A 74 -3.40 17.71 -14.54
CA GLY A 74 -4.63 16.98 -14.25
C GLY A 74 -5.37 17.46 -13.00
N ALA A 75 -4.66 17.62 -11.88
CA ALA A 75 -5.24 18.13 -10.64
C ALA A 75 -5.88 19.53 -10.82
N ALA A 76 -5.14 20.48 -11.41
CA ALA A 76 -5.63 21.83 -11.64
C ALA A 76 -6.83 21.86 -12.61
N ARG A 77 -6.81 21.03 -13.65
CA ARG A 77 -7.90 20.90 -14.62
C ARG A 77 -9.18 20.35 -13.98
N ILE A 78 -9.05 19.40 -13.04
CA ILE A 78 -10.21 18.90 -12.29
C ILE A 78 -10.83 20.00 -11.44
N VAL A 79 -10.00 20.73 -10.68
CA VAL A 79 -10.47 21.85 -9.84
C VAL A 79 -11.21 22.88 -10.69
N ASP A 80 -10.65 23.26 -11.84
CA ASP A 80 -11.24 24.23 -12.78
C ASP A 80 -12.58 23.75 -13.37
N VAL A 81 -12.62 22.53 -13.94
CA VAL A 81 -13.82 21.98 -14.58
C VAL A 81 -14.98 21.81 -13.61
N LEU A 82 -14.69 21.51 -12.34
CA LEU A 82 -15.69 21.36 -11.29
C LEU A 82 -16.02 22.69 -10.58
N GLY A 83 -15.32 23.78 -10.91
CA GLY A 83 -15.51 25.09 -10.27
C GLY A 83 -15.17 25.10 -8.78
N LEU A 84 -14.30 24.19 -8.33
CA LEU A 84 -13.93 24.04 -6.93
C LEU A 84 -13.05 25.21 -6.48
N GLN A 85 -13.24 25.66 -5.24
CA GLN A 85 -12.42 26.73 -4.66
C GLN A 85 -11.20 26.11 -3.97
N ALA A 86 -10.01 26.42 -4.49
CA ALA A 86 -8.75 25.99 -3.91
C ALA A 86 -8.16 27.09 -3.02
N GLY A 87 -7.87 26.73 -1.77
CA GLY A 87 -7.14 27.56 -0.81
C GLY A 87 -5.67 27.15 -0.67
N PRO A 88 -5.02 27.52 0.46
CA PRO A 88 -3.66 27.10 0.77
C PRO A 88 -3.51 25.58 0.83
N VAL A 89 -2.37 25.09 0.31
CA VAL A 89 -2.04 23.66 0.31
C VAL A 89 -1.21 23.27 1.54
N LEU A 90 -1.40 22.05 1.99
CA LEU A 90 -0.65 21.41 3.07
C LEU A 90 0.58 20.69 2.51
N ALA A 91 1.62 20.59 3.32
CA ALA A 91 2.68 19.62 3.09
C ALA A 91 2.16 18.24 3.48
N MET A 92 2.12 17.31 2.53
CA MET A 92 1.67 15.95 2.82
C MET A 92 2.73 15.17 3.62
N PRO A 93 2.31 14.32 4.57
CA PRO A 93 3.19 13.35 5.21
C PRO A 93 3.98 12.52 4.20
N ALA A 94 5.19 12.13 4.59
CA ALA A 94 6.02 11.24 3.80
C ALA A 94 5.38 9.83 3.72
N PRO A 95 5.61 9.08 2.64
CA PRO A 95 5.12 7.71 2.54
C PRO A 95 5.67 6.80 3.65
N VAL A 96 4.82 5.88 4.11
CA VAL A 96 5.22 4.83 5.05
C VAL A 96 6.28 3.93 4.39
N GLU A 97 7.51 3.99 4.89
CA GLU A 97 8.61 3.17 4.41
C GLU A 97 8.61 1.77 5.02
N VAL A 98 8.33 1.69 6.32
CA VAL A 98 8.20 0.45 7.09
C VAL A 98 6.76 0.34 7.56
N PRO A 99 6.00 -0.67 7.10
CA PRO A 99 4.63 -0.86 7.54
C PRO A 99 4.55 -1.18 9.04
N PRO A 100 3.37 -1.01 9.66
CA PRO A 100 3.15 -1.40 11.05
C PRO A 100 3.24 -2.93 11.17
N ILE A 101 4.35 -3.41 11.74
CA ILE A 101 4.67 -4.84 11.90
C ILE A 101 5.06 -5.09 13.36
N GLY A 102 4.57 -6.20 13.91
CA GLY A 102 4.80 -6.61 15.28
C GLY A 102 3.65 -6.21 16.20
N TRP A 103 4.00 -5.95 17.45
CA TRP A 103 3.07 -5.59 18.52
C TRP A 103 2.73 -4.10 18.44
N LEU A 104 1.44 -3.78 18.41
CA LEU A 104 0.93 -2.41 18.28
C LEU A 104 -0.08 -2.16 19.40
N ASP A 105 0.25 -1.28 20.34
CA ASP A 105 -0.67 -0.91 21.42
C ASP A 105 -1.84 -0.09 20.86
N GLN A 106 -3.07 -0.41 21.30
CA GLN A 106 -4.28 0.35 20.99
C GLN A 106 -4.63 1.29 22.15
N ASP A 107 -5.31 2.40 21.84
CA ASP A 107 -5.65 3.46 22.80
C ASP A 107 -6.61 2.99 23.93
N ASP A 108 -7.26 1.84 23.75
CA ASP A 108 -8.20 1.24 24.69
C ASP A 108 -7.59 0.11 25.53
N GLY A 109 -6.27 -0.12 25.43
CA GLY A 109 -5.55 -1.14 26.17
C GLY A 109 -5.52 -2.52 25.50
N HIS A 110 -6.15 -2.68 24.33
CA HIS A 110 -5.97 -3.87 23.50
C HIS A 110 -4.68 -3.80 22.68
N VAL A 111 -4.40 -4.90 21.99
CA VAL A 111 -3.24 -5.09 21.14
C VAL A 111 -3.71 -5.39 19.71
N ALA A 112 -3.10 -4.71 18.76
CA ALA A 112 -3.14 -5.08 17.36
C ALA A 112 -1.81 -5.75 16.97
N LEU A 113 -1.88 -6.80 16.16
CA LEU A 113 -0.72 -7.49 15.61
C LEU A 113 -0.57 -7.19 14.12
N GLY A 114 0.46 -6.42 13.78
CA GLY A 114 0.88 -6.19 12.39
C GLY A 114 1.73 -7.35 11.88
N ALA A 115 1.36 -7.93 10.74
CA ALA A 115 1.94 -9.19 10.27
C ALA A 115 2.19 -9.16 8.75
N GLY A 116 3.46 -9.26 8.35
CA GLY A 116 3.88 -9.34 6.96
C GLY A 116 3.60 -10.70 6.34
N LEU A 117 3.41 -10.71 5.01
CA LEU A 117 3.27 -11.92 4.21
C LEU A 117 4.41 -12.00 3.19
N ALA A 118 5.14 -13.11 3.16
CA ALA A 118 6.10 -13.38 2.10
C ALA A 118 5.39 -13.29 0.72
N ASN A 119 5.97 -12.51 -0.20
CA ASN A 119 5.38 -12.19 -1.51
C ASN A 119 3.96 -11.57 -1.48
N GLY A 120 3.45 -11.14 -0.31
CA GLY A 120 2.07 -10.69 -0.16
C GLY A 120 1.03 -11.80 -0.41
N VAL A 121 1.39 -13.07 -0.22
CA VAL A 121 0.51 -14.21 -0.50
C VAL A 121 0.00 -14.81 0.80
N LEU A 122 -1.32 -14.82 0.98
CA LEU A 122 -1.98 -15.52 2.07
C LEU A 122 -2.40 -16.92 1.62
N GLY A 123 -1.74 -17.96 2.13
CA GLY A 123 -2.10 -19.35 1.86
C GLY A 123 -3.40 -19.77 2.57
N ALA A 124 -4.17 -20.67 1.97
CA ALA A 124 -5.49 -21.10 2.48
C ALA A 124 -5.44 -21.59 3.94
N ARG A 125 -4.46 -22.42 4.30
CA ARG A 125 -4.30 -22.91 5.67
C ARG A 125 -4.02 -21.77 6.66
N LEU A 126 -3.22 -20.78 6.29
CA LEU A 126 -2.97 -19.62 7.15
C LEU A 126 -4.23 -18.75 7.28
N ALA A 127 -5.00 -18.61 6.20
CA ALA A 127 -6.28 -17.91 6.22
C ALA A 127 -7.31 -18.59 7.15
N GLU A 128 -7.39 -19.92 7.16
CA GLU A 128 -8.26 -20.69 8.07
C GLU A 128 -7.91 -20.43 9.53
N PHE A 129 -6.61 -20.41 9.87
CA PHE A 129 -6.15 -20.11 11.22
C PHE A 129 -6.42 -18.65 11.62
N LEU A 130 -6.19 -17.69 10.71
CA LEU A 130 -6.53 -16.29 10.94
C LEU A 130 -8.03 -16.09 11.15
N ALA A 131 -8.87 -16.78 10.39
CA ALA A 131 -10.32 -16.76 10.57
C ALA A 131 -10.73 -17.31 11.95
N ALA A 132 -10.03 -18.36 12.43
CA ALA A 132 -10.28 -18.95 13.74
C ALA A 132 -9.84 -18.08 14.92
N VAL A 133 -9.03 -17.01 14.70
CA VAL A 133 -8.75 -16.02 15.73
C VAL A 133 -10.01 -15.23 16.10
N ASP A 134 -10.96 -15.12 15.18
CA ASP A 134 -12.27 -14.45 15.36
C ASP A 134 -12.13 -13.00 15.86
N ARG A 135 -11.23 -12.26 15.20
CA ARG A 135 -10.96 -10.83 15.46
C ARG A 135 -10.93 -10.03 14.18
N PRO A 136 -11.12 -8.69 14.24
CA PRO A 136 -11.02 -7.84 13.07
C PRO A 136 -9.68 -8.01 12.35
N LEU A 137 -9.76 -8.23 11.05
CA LEU A 137 -8.60 -8.38 10.17
C LEU A 137 -8.60 -7.27 9.13
N ILE A 138 -7.52 -6.51 9.05
CA ILE A 138 -7.33 -5.44 8.07
C ILE A 138 -6.25 -5.89 7.09
N VAL A 139 -6.57 -5.91 5.79
CA VAL A 139 -5.57 -6.05 4.74
C VAL A 139 -4.95 -4.68 4.47
N THR A 140 -3.64 -4.59 4.58
CA THR A 140 -2.93 -3.33 4.39
C THR A 140 -2.46 -3.16 2.94
N PRO A 141 -2.22 -1.92 2.47
CA PRO A 141 -1.63 -1.66 1.16
C PRO A 141 -0.15 -2.09 1.06
N TRP A 142 0.47 -2.51 2.17
CA TRP A 142 1.89 -2.87 2.24
C TRP A 142 2.13 -4.39 2.25
N ARG A 143 1.18 -5.19 1.74
CA ARG A 143 1.28 -6.66 1.69
C ARG A 143 1.41 -7.29 3.08
N SER A 144 0.76 -6.67 4.07
CA SER A 144 0.65 -7.15 5.44
C SER A 144 -0.81 -7.20 5.87
N LEU A 145 -1.04 -7.78 7.04
CA LEU A 145 -2.32 -7.85 7.72
C LEU A 145 -2.19 -7.18 9.09
N ILE A 146 -3.29 -6.66 9.63
CA ILE A 146 -3.40 -6.28 11.04
C ILE A 146 -4.52 -7.11 11.65
N VAL A 147 -4.23 -7.83 12.72
CA VAL A 147 -5.23 -8.50 13.58
C VAL A 147 -5.46 -7.59 14.78
N GLY A 148 -6.64 -6.98 14.89
CA GLY A 148 -6.95 -6.01 15.94
C GLY A 148 -7.63 -6.60 17.16
N ASP A 149 -7.78 -5.78 18.19
CA ASP A 149 -8.66 -5.98 19.35
C ASP A 149 -8.38 -7.28 20.10
N LEU A 150 -7.10 -7.61 20.29
CA LEU A 150 -6.65 -8.75 21.08
C LEU A 150 -6.30 -8.30 22.50
N ASP A 151 -6.62 -9.13 23.49
CA ASP A 151 -5.96 -9.03 24.79
C ASP A 151 -4.50 -9.52 24.65
N GLU A 152 -3.62 -9.11 25.58
CA GLU A 152 -2.18 -9.43 25.57
C GLU A 152 -1.89 -10.94 25.48
N GLU A 153 -2.52 -11.76 26.33
CA GLU A 153 -2.31 -13.22 26.32
C GLU A 153 -2.74 -13.89 24.99
N PRO A 154 -3.95 -13.63 24.45
CA PRO A 154 -4.31 -14.04 23.09
C PRO A 154 -3.33 -13.58 22.02
N ALA A 155 -2.83 -12.34 22.08
CA ALA A 155 -1.87 -11.83 21.11
C ALA A 155 -0.56 -12.64 21.13
N GLU A 156 -0.03 -12.98 22.30
CA GLU A 156 1.13 -13.87 22.43
C GLU A 156 0.87 -15.25 21.80
N GLN A 157 -0.32 -15.83 22.02
CA GLN A 157 -0.66 -17.13 21.42
C GLN A 157 -0.76 -17.04 19.90
N VAL A 158 -1.33 -15.96 19.35
CA VAL A 158 -1.39 -15.72 17.90
C VAL A 158 0.02 -15.67 17.32
N VAL A 159 0.94 -14.92 17.92
CA VAL A 159 2.34 -14.87 17.47
C VAL A 159 2.99 -16.26 17.51
N ARG A 160 2.82 -16.98 18.62
CA ARG A 160 3.40 -18.31 18.83
C ARG A 160 2.93 -19.35 17.81
N VAL A 161 1.66 -19.28 17.38
CA VAL A 161 1.06 -20.24 16.44
C VAL A 161 1.30 -19.82 15.00
N LEU A 162 1.10 -18.55 14.66
CA LEU A 162 1.12 -18.10 13.27
C LEU A 162 2.52 -17.77 12.75
N ALA A 163 3.48 -17.40 13.61
CA ALA A 163 4.85 -17.15 13.16
C ALA A 163 5.51 -18.40 12.55
N PRO A 164 5.44 -19.60 13.19
CA PRO A 164 5.93 -20.83 12.57
C PRO A 164 5.20 -21.23 11.28
N MET A 165 3.99 -20.71 11.05
CA MET A 165 3.22 -20.92 9.83
C MET A 165 3.60 -19.94 8.70
N GLY A 166 4.57 -19.06 8.93
CA GLY A 166 5.11 -18.14 7.92
C GLY A 166 4.57 -16.71 7.99
N LEU A 167 3.76 -16.37 9.00
CA LEU A 167 3.34 -14.99 9.23
C LEU A 167 4.47 -14.20 9.92
N ILE A 168 4.76 -12.98 9.45
CA ILE A 168 6.00 -12.28 9.79
C ILE A 168 5.72 -11.14 10.77
N PHE A 169 6.12 -11.28 12.03
CA PHE A 169 5.95 -10.26 13.07
C PHE A 169 7.23 -9.46 13.37
N ASP A 170 8.34 -9.75 12.68
CA ASP A 170 9.59 -9.01 12.81
C ASP A 170 9.69 -7.93 11.71
N ALA A 171 9.66 -6.66 12.12
CA ALA A 171 9.80 -5.51 11.22
C ALA A 171 11.16 -5.47 10.51
N ALA A 172 12.19 -6.13 11.06
CA ALA A 172 13.51 -6.24 10.46
C ALA A 172 13.64 -7.39 9.45
N SER A 173 12.59 -8.19 9.25
CA SER A 173 12.60 -9.28 8.28
C SER A 173 12.84 -8.75 6.86
N PRO A 174 13.70 -9.40 6.05
CA PRO A 174 13.92 -9.01 4.65
C PRO A 174 12.63 -8.92 3.85
N TRP A 175 11.65 -9.78 4.15
CA TRP A 175 10.33 -9.80 3.51
C TRP A 175 9.50 -8.52 3.67
N ILE A 176 9.83 -7.67 4.64
CA ILE A 176 9.21 -6.35 4.79
C ILE A 176 9.77 -5.36 3.75
N ARG A 177 11.03 -5.53 3.32
CA ARG A 177 11.72 -4.64 2.38
C ARG A 177 11.68 -5.12 0.94
N VAL A 178 11.52 -6.42 0.72
CA VAL A 178 11.44 -7.00 -0.63
C VAL A 178 10.01 -7.25 -1.06
N SER A 179 9.81 -7.26 -2.36
CA SER A 179 8.51 -7.53 -2.98
C SER A 179 8.72 -8.12 -4.37
N ALA A 180 7.70 -8.83 -4.86
CA ALA A 180 7.70 -9.32 -6.23
C ALA A 180 6.30 -9.16 -6.83
N CYS A 181 6.24 -8.99 -8.15
CA CYS A 181 4.96 -9.10 -8.86
C CYS A 181 4.49 -10.57 -8.87
N THR A 182 3.34 -10.86 -9.50
CA THR A 182 2.82 -12.24 -9.59
C THR A 182 3.82 -13.22 -10.20
N GLY A 183 4.61 -12.78 -11.20
CA GLY A 183 5.59 -13.64 -11.86
C GLY A 183 4.98 -14.79 -12.68
N SER A 184 5.86 -15.62 -13.25
CA SER A 184 5.48 -16.93 -13.80
C SER A 184 5.23 -17.91 -12.64
N PRO A 185 4.29 -18.87 -12.74
CA PRO A 185 3.36 -19.11 -13.85
C PRO A 185 2.09 -18.26 -13.81
N GLY A 186 1.90 -17.40 -12.80
CA GLY A 186 0.66 -16.64 -12.59
C GLY A 186 0.44 -15.45 -13.54
N CYS A 187 1.44 -15.11 -14.35
CA CYS A 187 1.39 -14.02 -15.33
C CYS A 187 2.09 -14.45 -16.62
N GLU A 188 1.34 -14.57 -17.71
CA GLU A 188 1.84 -14.96 -19.04
C GLU A 188 2.90 -14.00 -19.60
N LYS A 189 2.87 -12.72 -19.18
CA LYS A 189 3.85 -11.71 -19.58
C LYS A 189 5.21 -11.86 -18.88
N SER A 190 5.28 -12.70 -17.84
CA SER A 190 6.49 -12.84 -17.02
C SER A 190 7.55 -13.69 -17.71
N LEU A 191 8.78 -13.20 -17.69
CA LEU A 191 9.95 -13.89 -18.23
C LEU A 191 10.64 -14.82 -17.21
N ALA A 192 10.25 -14.76 -15.93
CA ALA A 192 10.80 -15.58 -14.86
C ALA A 192 9.76 -15.86 -13.75
N ASP A 193 10.04 -16.86 -12.90
CA ASP A 193 9.34 -17.07 -11.63
C ASP A 193 9.98 -16.19 -10.55
N VAL A 194 9.66 -14.89 -10.61
CA VAL A 194 10.27 -13.89 -9.73
C VAL A 194 9.97 -14.09 -8.25
N ARG A 195 8.90 -14.82 -7.91
CA ARG A 195 8.54 -15.10 -6.51
C ARG A 195 9.39 -16.23 -5.94
N ALA A 196 9.63 -17.28 -6.72
CA ALA A 196 10.57 -18.33 -6.35
C ALA A 196 12.01 -17.80 -6.29
N ASP A 197 12.41 -17.00 -7.29
CA ASP A 197 13.75 -16.42 -7.34
C ASP A 197 14.00 -15.46 -6.17
N LEU A 198 13.02 -14.61 -5.83
CA LEU A 198 13.12 -13.74 -4.65
C LEU A 198 13.23 -14.56 -3.35
N ALA A 199 12.42 -15.61 -3.19
CA ALA A 199 12.50 -16.47 -2.01
C ALA A 199 13.88 -17.10 -1.86
N ALA A 200 14.44 -17.64 -2.96
CA ALA A 200 15.80 -18.19 -2.98
C ALA A 200 16.86 -17.12 -2.64
N ALA A 201 16.71 -15.89 -3.13
CA ALA A 201 17.61 -14.79 -2.81
C ALA A 201 17.55 -14.37 -1.33
N VAL A 202 16.35 -14.35 -0.72
CA VAL A 202 16.18 -14.08 0.71
C VAL A 202 16.82 -15.18 1.55
N ASP A 203 16.57 -16.45 1.22
CA ASP A 203 17.13 -17.61 1.94
C ASP A 203 18.66 -17.64 1.85
N ALA A 204 19.21 -17.32 0.68
CA ALA A 204 20.65 -17.18 0.44
C ALA A 204 21.25 -15.89 1.02
N ARG A 205 20.44 -15.00 1.63
CA ARG A 205 20.86 -13.69 2.18
C ARG A 205 21.53 -12.80 1.14
N MET A 206 21.04 -12.85 -0.10
CA MET A 206 21.53 -12.06 -1.23
C MET A 206 20.77 -10.74 -1.44
N THR A 207 19.70 -10.52 -0.68
CA THR A 207 18.95 -9.25 -0.70
C THR A 207 19.59 -8.23 0.26
N PRO A 208 19.60 -6.93 -0.07
CA PRO A 208 20.05 -5.88 0.83
C PRO A 208 19.29 -5.89 2.15
N ARG A 209 19.96 -5.47 3.23
CA ARG A 209 19.34 -5.38 4.57
C ARG A 209 18.55 -4.10 4.77
N ASP A 210 19.00 -2.99 4.16
CA ASP A 210 18.48 -1.66 4.47
C ASP A 210 17.78 -1.00 3.26
N GLU A 211 17.85 -1.61 2.08
CA GLU A 211 17.23 -1.10 0.85
C GLU A 211 15.98 -1.89 0.49
N ARG A 212 15.01 -1.21 -0.11
CA ARG A 212 13.80 -1.86 -0.66
C ARG A 212 14.09 -2.38 -2.06
N GLN A 213 13.61 -3.59 -2.36
CA GLN A 213 13.72 -4.17 -3.70
C GLN A 213 12.37 -4.63 -4.24
N HIS A 214 12.17 -4.47 -5.54
CA HIS A 214 11.01 -5.02 -6.24
C HIS A 214 11.42 -5.90 -7.43
N TRP A 215 11.05 -7.18 -7.35
CA TRP A 215 11.35 -8.19 -8.35
C TRP A 215 10.20 -8.28 -9.36
N SER A 216 10.50 -7.95 -10.62
CA SER A 216 9.52 -7.79 -11.68
C SER A 216 9.77 -8.78 -12.81
N GLY A 217 8.75 -9.54 -13.18
CA GLY A 217 8.83 -10.51 -14.27
C GLY A 217 8.93 -9.90 -15.67
N CYS A 218 8.65 -8.61 -15.81
CA CYS A 218 8.80 -7.86 -17.06
C CYS A 218 8.92 -6.36 -16.75
N GLU A 219 9.15 -5.56 -17.78
CA GLU A 219 9.30 -4.10 -17.72
C GLU A 219 8.09 -3.33 -17.13
N ARG A 220 6.92 -3.99 -16.99
CA ARG A 220 5.71 -3.36 -16.42
C ARG A 220 5.77 -3.12 -14.91
N ARG A 221 6.66 -3.81 -14.19
CA ARG A 221 6.90 -3.61 -12.73
C ARG A 221 5.62 -3.58 -11.89
N CYS A 222 4.70 -4.52 -12.16
CA CYS A 222 3.39 -4.54 -11.53
C CYS A 222 3.50 -4.68 -10.00
N GLY A 223 2.91 -3.74 -9.26
CA GLY A 223 2.95 -3.75 -7.80
C GLY A 223 4.24 -3.19 -7.20
N ARG A 224 5.12 -2.56 -8.00
CA ARG A 224 6.28 -1.83 -7.49
C ARG A 224 5.84 -0.79 -6.46
N PRO A 225 6.38 -0.83 -5.23
CA PRO A 225 6.09 0.19 -4.23
C PRO A 225 6.51 1.60 -4.67
N LYS A 226 5.91 2.61 -4.03
CA LYS A 226 6.24 4.02 -4.25
C LYS A 226 7.54 4.43 -3.55
N GLY A 227 8.17 5.48 -4.05
CA GLY A 227 9.45 6.00 -3.56
C GLY A 227 10.67 5.18 -4.02
N GLU A 228 11.77 5.36 -3.29
CA GLU A 228 13.07 4.73 -3.56
C GLU A 228 12.98 3.21 -3.37
N VAL A 229 13.14 2.48 -4.47
CA VAL A 229 13.08 1.01 -4.53
C VAL A 229 13.97 0.57 -5.69
N THR A 230 14.93 -0.30 -5.40
CA THR A 230 15.78 -0.94 -6.42
C THR A 230 14.94 -1.94 -7.23
N ASP A 231 14.90 -1.77 -8.54
CA ASP A 231 14.16 -2.63 -9.45
C ASP A 231 15.03 -3.80 -9.90
N VAL A 232 14.51 -5.03 -9.76
CA VAL A 232 15.15 -6.27 -10.22
C VAL A 232 14.25 -6.88 -11.29
N ILE A 233 14.59 -6.68 -12.57
CA ILE A 233 13.69 -6.94 -13.70
C ILE A 233 14.19 -8.11 -14.52
N ALA A 234 13.35 -9.13 -14.69
CA ALA A 234 13.67 -10.28 -15.53
C ALA A 234 13.83 -9.87 -17.00
N THR A 235 14.88 -10.37 -17.64
CA THR A 235 15.22 -10.12 -19.06
C THR A 235 15.10 -11.36 -19.94
N GLY A 236 14.69 -12.50 -19.36
CA GLY A 236 14.60 -13.81 -20.02
C GLY A 236 15.90 -14.62 -20.00
N ILE A 237 17.05 -13.99 -19.70
CA ILE A 237 18.35 -14.66 -19.50
C ILE A 237 18.96 -14.39 -18.12
N GLY A 238 18.25 -13.64 -17.28
CA GLY A 238 18.69 -13.20 -15.96
C GLY A 238 17.89 -11.97 -15.50
N TYR A 239 18.53 -11.13 -14.69
CA TYR A 239 17.93 -9.93 -14.12
C TYR A 239 18.77 -8.68 -14.39
N GLN A 240 18.09 -7.58 -14.73
CA GLN A 240 18.66 -6.23 -14.69
C GLN A 240 18.34 -5.60 -13.34
N VAL A 241 19.34 -4.99 -12.70
CA VAL A 241 19.18 -4.24 -11.45
C VAL A 241 19.35 -2.74 -11.75
N SER A 242 18.39 -1.91 -11.35
CA SER A 242 18.39 -0.45 -11.58
C SER A 242 17.73 0.33 -10.47
#